data_AF-A0A0C5VCT0-F1
#
_entry.id   AF-A0A0C5VCT0-F1
#
_cell.length_a   1.000
_cell.length_b   1.000
_cell.length_c   1.000
_cell.angle_alpha   90.00
_cell.angle_beta   90.00
_cell.angle_gamma   90.00
#
_symmetry.space_group_name_H-M   'P 1'
#
loop_
_entity.id
_entity.type
_entity.pdbx_description
1 polymer ?
#
loop_
_entity_poly.entity_id
_entity_poly.type
_entity_poly.pdbx_seq_one_letter_code
_entity_poly.pdbx_strand_id
1 'polypeptide(L)'
;MKVFYLQTNGGTPEPDHWIGDNDFEPIYVSGFLKMKDASPNESSLEDTYQNGVSKGIIPTHLLPFALDWGNNYICIDMTGKVFFWRQIHGMMI
;
A
#
# COMPACT_ATOMS: atom_id res chain seq x y z
N MET A 1 -7.45 10.71 -6.03
CA MET A 1 -7.17 9.60 -5.10
C MET A 1 -8.24 8.49 -5.10
N LYS A 2 -9.35 8.60 -4.33
CA LYS A 2 -10.36 7.51 -4.20
C LYS A 2 -10.97 7.07 -5.52
N VAL A 3 -11.36 8.02 -6.38
CA VAL A 3 -11.92 7.74 -7.71
C VAL A 3 -10.90 7.00 -8.58
N PHE A 4 -9.65 7.46 -8.60
CA PHE A 4 -8.55 6.80 -9.31
C PHE A 4 -8.40 5.34 -8.86
N TYR A 5 -8.27 5.10 -7.55
CA TYR A 5 -8.14 3.74 -7.00
C TYR A 5 -9.30 2.81 -7.39
N LEU A 6 -10.54 3.33 -7.46
CA LEU A 6 -11.71 2.53 -7.83
C LEU A 6 -11.87 2.30 -9.34
N GLN A 7 -11.20 3.09 -10.17
CA GLN A 7 -11.34 3.06 -11.63
C GLN A 7 -10.10 2.48 -12.34
N THR A 8 -8.98 2.35 -11.63
CA THR A 8 -7.73 1.80 -12.17
C THR A 8 -7.32 0.54 -11.44
N ASN A 9 -6.54 -0.32 -12.10
CA ASN A 9 -5.90 -1.47 -11.47
C ASN A 9 -4.43 -1.12 -11.18
N GLY A 10 -4.22 -0.29 -10.15
CA GLY A 10 -2.91 0.23 -9.77
C GLY A 10 -2.54 1.56 -10.43
N GLY A 11 -1.26 1.94 -10.28
CA GLY A 11 -0.67 3.14 -10.87
C GLY A 11 -0.58 4.34 -9.91
N THR A 12 0.09 5.40 -10.35
CA THR A 12 0.33 6.63 -9.58
C THR A 12 -0.83 7.61 -9.77
N PRO A 13 -1.53 8.04 -8.71
CA PRO A 13 -2.58 9.04 -8.83
C PRO A 13 -2.02 10.44 -9.08
N GLU A 14 -2.84 11.30 -9.69
CA GLU A 14 -2.58 12.75 -9.78
C GLU A 14 -3.80 13.51 -9.22
N PRO A 15 -3.65 14.35 -8.18
CA PRO A 15 -2.44 14.53 -7.37
C PRO A 15 -2.06 13.26 -6.60
N ASP A 16 -0.76 13.14 -6.29
CA ASP A 16 -0.16 11.98 -5.63
C ASP A 16 -0.36 11.96 -4.11
N HIS A 17 -0.97 12.99 -3.53
CA HIS A 17 -1.21 13.12 -2.10
C HIS A 17 -2.65 13.49 -1.80
N TRP A 18 -3.11 13.10 -0.61
CA TRP A 18 -4.32 13.69 -0.03
C TRP A 18 -3.95 14.44 1.24
N ILE A 19 -4.55 15.62 1.39
CA ILE A 19 -4.45 16.41 2.62
C ILE A 19 -5.51 15.85 3.56
N GLY A 20 -5.09 15.33 4.71
CA GLY A 20 -6.02 14.88 5.74
C GLY A 20 -6.71 16.07 6.43
N ASP A 21 -7.85 15.82 7.04
CA ASP A 21 -8.45 16.79 7.96
C ASP A 21 -7.67 16.78 9.29
N ASN A 22 -7.32 17.97 9.82
CA ASN A 22 -6.64 18.23 11.12
C ASN A 22 -5.09 18.19 11.16
N ASP A 23 -4.39 19.05 10.43
CA ASP A 23 -2.94 19.34 10.61
C ASP A 23 -1.98 18.15 10.50
N PHE A 24 -2.43 16.99 10.00
CA PHE A 24 -1.57 15.86 9.71
C PHE A 24 -0.82 16.07 8.41
N GLU A 25 0.43 15.59 8.37
CA GLU A 25 1.24 15.53 7.16
C GLU A 25 0.46 14.83 6.02
N PRO A 26 0.49 15.36 4.79
CA PRO A 26 -0.15 14.72 3.65
C PRO A 26 0.36 13.29 3.46
N ILE A 27 -0.55 12.38 3.11
CA ILE A 27 -0.15 11.02 2.77
C ILE A 27 0.14 10.97 1.27
N TYR A 28 1.42 10.78 0.93
CA TYR A 28 1.90 10.65 -0.43
C TYR A 28 1.83 9.19 -0.91
N VAL A 29 1.26 9.00 -2.09
CA VAL A 29 1.09 7.73 -2.78
C VAL A 29 1.94 7.74 -4.05
N SER A 30 3.04 7.00 -4.06
CA SER A 30 3.83 6.77 -5.27
C SER A 30 3.13 5.82 -6.24
N GLY A 31 2.27 4.93 -5.74
CA GLY A 31 1.43 4.08 -6.58
C GLY A 31 0.53 3.13 -5.80
N PHE A 32 -0.64 2.83 -6.37
CA PHE A 32 -1.51 1.77 -5.90
C PHE A 32 -1.03 0.41 -6.39
N LEU A 33 -1.12 -0.60 -5.51
CA LEU A 33 -0.88 -1.98 -5.87
C LEU A 33 -2.00 -2.48 -6.79
N LYS A 34 -1.66 -3.34 -7.76
CA LYS A 34 -2.64 -3.98 -8.63
C LYS A 34 -3.42 -5.02 -7.84
N MET A 35 -4.74 -5.06 -7.96
CA MET A 35 -5.55 -6.07 -7.25
C MET A 35 -5.28 -7.49 -7.78
N LYS A 36 -5.23 -7.65 -9.11
CA LYS A 36 -4.96 -8.91 -9.85
C LYS A 36 -4.27 -8.59 -11.18
N ASP A 37 -3.86 -9.64 -11.91
CA ASP A 37 -3.25 -9.55 -13.26
C ASP A 37 -1.99 -8.67 -13.28
N ALA A 38 -1.18 -8.78 -12.23
CA ALA A 38 0.15 -8.22 -12.24
C ALA A 38 0.97 -8.90 -13.36
N SER A 39 1.80 -8.12 -14.06
CA SER A 39 2.69 -8.70 -15.07
C SER A 39 3.56 -9.79 -14.41
N PRO A 40 4.14 -10.76 -15.13
CA PRO A 40 4.90 -11.86 -14.53
C PRO A 40 6.03 -11.46 -13.55
N ASN A 41 6.47 -10.20 -13.59
CA ASN A 41 7.52 -9.64 -12.74
C ASN A 41 7.00 -8.60 -11.72
N GLU A 42 5.68 -8.45 -11.58
CA GLU A 42 5.04 -7.54 -10.64
C GLU A 42 4.26 -8.36 -9.62
N SER A 43 4.30 -7.97 -8.34
CA SER A 43 3.43 -8.57 -7.33
C SER A 43 2.08 -7.87 -7.32
N SER A 44 1.00 -8.64 -7.30
CA SER A 44 -0.32 -8.10 -6.98
C SER A 44 -0.40 -7.71 -5.50
N LEU A 45 -1.48 -7.05 -5.13
CA LEU A 45 -1.88 -6.77 -3.76
C LEU A 45 -1.99 -8.07 -2.95
N GLU A 46 -2.57 -9.13 -3.55
CA GLU A 46 -2.69 -10.44 -2.92
C GLU A 46 -1.31 -11.09 -2.70
N ASP A 47 -0.45 -11.10 -3.73
CA ASP A 47 0.91 -11.64 -3.62
C ASP A 47 1.72 -10.88 -2.57
N THR A 48 1.60 -9.56 -2.57
CA THR A 48 2.28 -8.68 -1.62
C THR A 48 1.86 -8.98 -0.19
N TYR A 49 0.56 -9.13 0.05
CA TYR A 49 0.03 -9.49 1.36
C TYR A 49 0.50 -10.88 1.81
N GLN A 50 0.33 -11.90 0.97
CA GLN A 50 0.69 -13.28 1.31
C GLN A 50 2.21 -13.43 1.57
N ASN A 51 3.04 -12.81 0.74
CA ASN A 51 4.49 -12.81 0.89
C ASN A 51 4.93 -12.03 2.14
N GLY A 52 4.33 -10.86 2.37
CA GLY A 52 4.61 -10.02 3.53
C GLY A 52 4.24 -10.70 4.85
N VAL A 53 3.07 -11.35 4.92
CA VAL A 53 2.63 -12.11 6.09
C VAL A 53 3.51 -13.33 6.31
N SER A 54 3.80 -14.12 5.27
CA SER A 54 4.61 -15.34 5.42
C SER A 54 6.04 -15.07 5.90
N LYS A 55 6.57 -13.86 5.64
CA LYS A 55 7.87 -13.39 6.11
C LYS A 55 7.81 -12.63 7.45
N GLY A 56 6.64 -12.46 8.05
CA GLY A 56 6.47 -11.65 9.26
C GLY A 56 6.73 -10.15 9.06
N ILE A 57 6.75 -9.68 7.82
CA ILE A 57 6.96 -8.27 7.47
C ILE A 57 5.67 -7.48 7.63
N ILE A 58 4.52 -8.07 7.31
CA ILE A 58 3.20 -7.42 7.38
C ILE A 58 2.33 -8.13 8.43
N PRO A 59 1.72 -7.40 9.39
CA PRO A 59 0.75 -7.97 10.31
C PRO A 59 -0.50 -8.49 9.57
N THR A 60 -1.05 -9.61 10.02
CA THR A 60 -2.22 -10.28 9.38
C THR A 60 -3.51 -9.46 9.37
N HIS A 61 -3.59 -8.38 10.14
CA HIS A 61 -4.75 -7.48 10.17
C HIS A 61 -4.59 -6.27 9.25
N LEU A 62 -3.46 -6.14 8.54
CA LEU A 62 -3.16 -5.03 7.65
C LEU A 62 -3.03 -5.52 6.21
N LEU A 63 -3.80 -4.91 5.31
CA LEU A 63 -3.74 -5.15 3.88
C LEU A 63 -2.98 -4.00 3.20
N PRO A 64 -1.78 -4.22 2.63
CA PRO A 64 -1.11 -3.20 1.84
C PRO A 64 -1.91 -2.93 0.56
N PHE A 65 -2.18 -1.66 0.24
CA PHE A 65 -2.89 -1.31 -0.99
C PHE A 65 -2.17 -0.24 -1.82
N ALA A 66 -1.20 0.45 -1.24
CA ALA A 66 -0.38 1.43 -1.94
C ALA A 66 1.04 1.51 -1.37
N LEU A 67 1.91 2.24 -2.08
CA LEU A 67 3.26 2.57 -1.67
C LEU A 67 3.41 4.10 -1.55
N ASP A 68 4.29 4.55 -0.65
CA ASP A 68 4.82 5.91 -0.67
C ASP A 68 6.08 6.01 -1.56
N TRP A 69 6.67 7.20 -1.68
CA TRP A 69 7.90 7.41 -2.45
C TRP A 69 9.15 6.75 -1.83
N GLY A 70 9.08 6.31 -0.58
CA GLY A 70 10.12 5.56 0.12
C GLY A 70 9.95 4.04 0.04
N ASN A 71 9.02 3.53 -0.77
CA ASN A 71 8.62 2.12 -0.85
C ASN A 71 8.08 1.53 0.47
N ASN A 72 7.57 2.37 1.36
CA ASN A 72 6.81 1.93 2.53
C ASN A 72 5.38 1.61 2.13
N TYR A 73 4.78 0.63 2.79
CA TYR A 73 3.39 0.28 2.53
C TYR A 73 2.44 1.28 3.18
N ILE A 74 1.39 1.60 2.44
CA ILE A 74 0.18 2.18 2.98
C ILE A 74 -0.84 1.05 3.07
N CYS A 75 -1.24 0.76 4.29
CA CYS A 75 -2.11 -0.37 4.62
C CYS A 75 -3.49 0.10 5.05
N ILE A 76 -4.49 -0.76 4.90
CA ILE A 76 -5.83 -0.57 5.45
C ILE A 76 -6.18 -1.77 6.35
N ASP A 77 -6.90 -1.51 7.43
CA ASP A 77 -7.47 -2.58 8.27
C ASP A 77 -8.96 -2.83 7.95
N MET A 78 -9.54 -3.83 8.61
CA MET A 78 -10.95 -4.19 8.42
C MET A 78 -11.94 -3.10 8.90
N THR A 79 -11.49 -2.10 9.66
CA THR A 79 -12.31 -0.96 10.08
C THR A 79 -12.28 0.19 9.07
N GLY A 80 -11.42 0.07 8.04
CA GLY A 80 -11.19 1.12 7.05
C GLY A 80 -10.15 2.15 7.47
N LYS A 81 -9.44 1.92 8.59
CA LYS A 81 -8.38 2.81 9.04
C LYS A 81 -7.11 2.58 8.23
N VAL A 82 -6.47 3.68 7.81
CA VAL A 82 -5.23 3.66 7.04
C VAL A 82 -4.03 3.76 7.97
N PHE A 83 -2.99 2.96 7.68
CA PHE A 83 -1.75 2.89 8.43
C PHE A 83 -0.55 3.03 7.51
N PHE A 84 0.48 3.69 8.00
CA PHE A 84 1.79 3.68 7.38
C PHE A 84 2.62 2.52 7.95
N TRP A 85 3.14 1.68 7.07
CA TRP A 85 3.91 0.50 7.46
C TRP A 85 5.27 0.47 6.77
N ARG A 86 6.31 0.72 7.55
CA ARG A 86 7.68 0.79 7.04
C ARG A 86 8.18 -0.59 6.66
N GLN A 87 8.70 -0.72 5.44
CA GLN A 87 9.46 -1.91 5.05
C GLN A 87 10.82 -1.87 5.75
N ILE A 88 10.97 -2.59 6.86
CA ILE A 88 12.29 -2.78 7.47
C ILE A 88 13.06 -3.72 6.54
N HIS A 89 13.94 -3.15 5.71
CA HIS A 89 14.84 -3.92 4.86
C HIS A 89 15.85 -4.65 5.75
N GLY A 90 15.57 -5.92 6.05
CA GLY A 90 16.50 -6.82 6.72
C GLY A 90 16.16 -7.15 8.17
N MET A 91 15.33 -8.18 8.36
CA MET A 91 15.50 -9.07 9.50
C MET A 91 15.17 -10.49 9.04
N MET A 92 16.20 -11.25 8.67
CA MET A 92 16.15 -12.70 8.79
C MET A 92 16.05 -12.98 10.29
N ILE A 93 14.95 -13.60 10.71
CA ILE A 93 14.91 -14.35 11.96
C ILE A 93 15.60 -15.70 11.75
#